data_AF-A0A6I9N578-F1
#
_entry.id   AF-A0A6I9N578-F1
#
_cell.length_a   1.000
_cell.length_b   1.000
_cell.length_c   1.000
_cell.angle_alpha   90.00
_cell.angle_beta   90.00
_cell.angle_gamma   90.00
#
_symmetry.space_group_name_H-M   'P 1'
#
loop_
_entity.id
_entity.type
_entity.pdbx_description
1 polymer ?
#
loop_
_entity_poly.entity_id
_entity_poly.type
_entity_poly.pdbx_seq_one_letter_code
_entity_poly.pdbx_strand_id
1 'polypeptide(L)'
;MEEQKAQNQSHNQGSAEPTAPPLPPPSPPPPGPPEYPRPRLIFHTQLAHGSPTGRIHGFTNVKELYAKIAEVFHISPSEILFCTLNSHKVDMQKLLGGQIGLEDFIFAHVRGETKEVEVTKTEDALGLTITDNGAGYAFIKRIKEGSTIDQLKTVCVGDHIEAINDQSIVGCRHYEVAKMLKEQPRGIPFTLRLVGPKKAFGDAVGAADRRRRRPRGLSCSLWTAPSSAPKSERHSSHSAQVTPWLSGGSEEYRAEGITWHHIEYIDNSGCLNLISKKPTALFHLLDEECNFPQASNQTLLDKFKRQHEGNSYIEFPAVMESAFIIRHYAGKVKYGVK
;
A
#
# COMPACT_ATOMS: atom_id res chain seq x y z
N MET A 1 -26.89 -86.80 -45.35
CA MET A 1 -28.28 -86.76 -45.83
C MET A 1 -28.87 -85.50 -45.26
N GLU A 2 -28.80 -84.42 -46.04
CA GLU A 2 -29.92 -83.89 -46.86
C GLU A 2 -30.70 -82.90 -46.00
N GLU A 3 -30.71 -81.60 -46.33
CA GLU A 3 -31.71 -80.97 -47.23
C GLU A 3 -33.14 -81.26 -46.75
N GLN A 4 -34.05 -80.30 -46.52
CA GLN A 4 -34.33 -79.08 -47.26
C GLN A 4 -35.39 -78.25 -46.49
N LYS A 5 -35.53 -77.00 -46.92
CA LYS A 5 -36.54 -75.98 -46.55
C LYS A 5 -38.00 -76.49 -46.56
N ALA A 6 -38.83 -75.92 -45.69
CA ALA A 6 -40.14 -75.37 -46.08
C ALA A 6 -40.69 -74.40 -45.02
N GLN A 7 -41.25 -73.30 -45.50
CA GLN A 7 -41.90 -72.22 -44.75
C GLN A 7 -43.17 -72.70 -44.03
N ASN A 8 -43.44 -72.14 -42.85
CA ASN A 8 -44.81 -71.95 -42.38
C ASN A 8 -44.93 -70.66 -41.57
N GLN A 9 -45.87 -69.80 -41.96
CA GLN A 9 -46.21 -68.53 -41.32
C GLN A 9 -46.96 -68.77 -40.01
N SER A 10 -46.64 -68.02 -38.95
CA SER A 10 -47.61 -67.70 -37.90
C SER A 10 -47.21 -66.41 -37.17
N HIS A 11 -48.11 -65.42 -37.25
CA HIS A 11 -48.44 -64.37 -36.28
C HIS A 11 -47.35 -63.88 -35.33
N ASN A 12 -46.79 -62.70 -35.61
CA ASN A 12 -46.10 -61.90 -34.60
C ASN A 12 -47.03 -60.75 -34.15
N GLN A 13 -47.59 -60.89 -32.95
CA GLN A 13 -48.36 -59.84 -32.27
C GLN A 13 -47.42 -58.72 -31.82
N GLY A 14 -47.87 -57.49 -31.99
CA GLY A 14 -47.10 -56.28 -31.72
C GLY A 14 -46.82 -56.04 -30.24
N SER A 15 -45.63 -55.53 -29.97
CA SER A 15 -45.29 -54.80 -28.76
C SER A 15 -44.69 -53.46 -29.21
N ALA A 16 -45.53 -52.43 -29.28
CA ALA A 16 -45.08 -51.06 -29.50
C ALA A 16 -44.61 -50.50 -28.15
N GLU A 17 -43.32 -50.21 -28.03
CA GLU A 17 -42.80 -49.38 -26.95
C GLU A 17 -43.34 -47.94 -27.07
N PRO A 18 -43.80 -47.31 -25.97
CA PRO A 18 -44.22 -45.92 -26.02
C PRO A 18 -42.99 -45.01 -26.09
N THR A 19 -42.79 -44.35 -27.23
CA THR A 19 -41.75 -43.34 -27.40
C THR A 19 -42.13 -42.08 -26.62
N ALA A 20 -41.29 -41.66 -25.66
CA ALA A 20 -41.48 -40.43 -24.91
C ALA A 20 -41.38 -39.19 -25.84
N PRO A 21 -42.16 -38.12 -25.59
CA PRO A 21 -42.13 -36.92 -26.41
C PRO A 21 -40.78 -36.18 -26.25
N PRO A 22 -40.31 -35.48 -27.30
CA PRO A 22 -39.03 -34.77 -27.26
C PRO A 22 -39.07 -33.62 -26.26
N LEU A 23 -37.98 -33.47 -25.49
CA LEU A 23 -37.83 -32.42 -24.50
C LEU A 23 -37.76 -31.03 -25.16
N PRO A 24 -38.33 -29.97 -24.53
CA PRO A 24 -38.22 -28.61 -25.02
C PRO A 24 -36.76 -28.11 -24.99
N PRO A 25 -36.40 -27.15 -25.86
CA PRO A 25 -35.04 -26.60 -25.89
C PRO A 25 -34.68 -25.91 -24.57
N PRO A 26 -33.40 -25.94 -24.16
CA PRO A 26 -32.96 -25.32 -22.92
C PRO A 26 -33.17 -23.80 -22.95
N SER A 27 -33.71 -23.26 -21.88
CA SER A 27 -33.90 -21.82 -21.67
C SER A 27 -32.54 -21.09 -21.77
N PRO A 28 -32.48 -19.87 -22.32
CA PRO A 28 -31.27 -19.08 -22.30
C PRO A 28 -30.82 -18.84 -20.85
N PRO A 29 -29.51 -18.81 -20.58
CA PRO A 29 -29.00 -18.56 -19.25
C PRO A 29 -29.49 -17.18 -18.77
N PRO A 30 -29.82 -17.04 -17.47
CA PRO A 30 -30.20 -15.75 -16.93
C PRO A 30 -29.06 -14.73 -17.18
N PRO A 31 -29.39 -13.45 -17.41
CA PRO A 31 -28.37 -12.42 -17.53
C PRO A 31 -27.49 -12.46 -16.28
N GLY A 32 -26.17 -12.46 -16.49
CA GLY A 32 -25.20 -12.43 -15.39
C GLY A 32 -25.45 -11.24 -14.47
N PRO A 33 -24.99 -11.30 -13.22
CA PRO A 33 -25.11 -10.17 -12.30
C PRO A 33 -24.52 -8.92 -12.96
N PRO A 34 -25.12 -7.73 -12.76
CA PRO A 34 -24.57 -6.49 -13.29
C PRO A 34 -23.12 -6.35 -12.81
N GLU A 35 -22.19 -6.11 -13.75
CA GLU A 35 -20.81 -5.79 -13.41
C GLU A 35 -20.80 -4.45 -12.66
N TYR A 36 -20.85 -4.52 -11.33
CA TYR A 36 -20.56 -3.34 -10.52
C TYR A 36 -19.09 -3.00 -10.75
N PRO A 37 -18.76 -1.79 -11.24
CA PRO A 37 -17.37 -1.38 -11.34
C PRO A 37 -16.77 -1.45 -9.93
N ARG A 38 -15.77 -2.33 -9.75
CA ARG A 38 -15.08 -2.46 -8.47
C ARG A 38 -14.57 -1.07 -8.05
N PRO A 39 -14.72 -0.68 -6.77
CA PRO A 39 -14.18 0.58 -6.28
C PRO A 39 -12.71 0.67 -6.65
N ARG A 40 -12.33 1.72 -7.39
CA ARG A 40 -10.92 1.94 -7.74
C ARG A 40 -10.22 2.41 -6.48
N LEU A 41 -9.28 1.62 -5.99
CA LEU A 41 -8.36 2.04 -4.95
C LEU A 41 -7.45 3.13 -5.54
N ILE A 42 -7.69 4.36 -5.14
CA ILE A 42 -6.91 5.53 -5.56
C ILE A 42 -6.01 5.90 -4.40
N PHE A 43 -4.71 5.98 -4.70
CA PHE A 43 -3.70 6.41 -3.75
C PHE A 43 -3.10 7.73 -4.19
N HIS A 44 -2.68 8.52 -3.22
CA HIS A 44 -1.98 9.78 -3.45
C HIS A 44 -0.49 9.56 -3.31
N THR A 45 0.29 10.23 -4.16
CA THR A 45 1.74 10.08 -4.15
C THR A 45 2.46 11.39 -4.39
N GLN A 46 3.68 11.53 -3.85
CA GLN A 46 4.62 12.61 -4.14
C GLN A 46 6.04 12.04 -4.23
N LEU A 47 6.91 12.73 -4.95
CA LEU A 47 8.34 12.52 -4.84
C LEU A 47 8.82 13.10 -3.50
N ALA A 48 9.59 12.31 -2.74
CA ALA A 48 10.04 12.66 -1.39
C ALA A 48 10.86 13.96 -1.32
N HIS A 49 11.54 14.32 -2.41
CA HIS A 49 12.32 15.56 -2.53
C HIS A 49 11.47 16.80 -2.89
N GLY A 50 10.17 16.62 -3.10
CA GLY A 50 9.22 17.66 -3.49
C GLY A 50 8.68 17.47 -4.90
N SER A 51 7.37 17.34 -5.02
CA SER A 51 6.61 17.38 -6.28
C SER A 51 5.16 17.77 -6.01
N PRO A 52 4.37 18.13 -7.04
CA PRO A 52 2.91 18.11 -6.94
C PRO A 52 2.38 16.74 -6.52
N THR A 53 1.16 16.69 -5.99
CA THR A 53 0.49 15.43 -5.64
C THR A 53 0.00 14.72 -6.89
N GLY A 54 0.50 13.50 -7.09
CA GLY A 54 0.03 12.55 -8.08
C GLY A 54 -1.10 11.65 -7.55
N ARG A 55 -1.91 11.11 -8.45
CA ARG A 55 -2.92 10.09 -8.15
C ARG A 55 -2.62 8.84 -8.94
N ILE A 56 -2.54 7.70 -8.27
CA ILE A 56 -2.23 6.41 -8.87
C ILE A 56 -3.30 5.38 -8.48
N HIS A 57 -3.59 4.45 -9.39
CA HIS A 57 -4.54 3.36 -9.16
C HIS A 57 -4.23 2.17 -10.08
N GLY A 58 -4.83 1.01 -9.80
CA GLY A 58 -4.79 -0.15 -10.68
C GLY A 58 -3.44 -0.88 -10.71
N PHE A 59 -2.77 -0.96 -9.56
CA PHE A 59 -1.58 -1.80 -9.38
C PHE A 59 -1.89 -2.97 -8.43
N THR A 60 -1.24 -4.10 -8.65
CA THR A 60 -1.40 -5.33 -7.86
C THR A 60 -0.13 -5.74 -7.15
N ASN A 61 1.00 -5.16 -7.52
CA ASN A 61 2.32 -5.46 -6.98
C ASN A 61 3.21 -4.20 -6.98
N VAL A 62 4.35 -4.29 -6.30
CA VAL A 62 5.28 -3.16 -6.14
C VAL A 62 5.87 -2.69 -7.47
N LYS A 63 6.10 -3.61 -8.43
CA LYS A 63 6.63 -3.25 -9.75
C LYS A 63 5.63 -2.40 -10.54
N GLU A 64 4.36 -2.77 -10.54
CA GLU A 64 3.27 -1.98 -11.12
C GLU A 64 3.06 -0.66 -10.37
N LEU A 65 3.19 -0.66 -9.04
CA LEU A 65 3.13 0.56 -8.24
C LEU A 65 4.21 1.56 -8.70
N TYR A 66 5.47 1.12 -8.83
CA TYR A 66 6.55 1.97 -9.31
C TYR A 66 6.33 2.44 -10.75
N ALA A 67 5.79 1.57 -11.63
CA ALA A 67 5.41 1.98 -12.98
C ALA A 67 4.34 3.08 -12.97
N LYS A 68 3.33 3.00 -12.09
CA LYS A 68 2.29 4.02 -11.96
C LYS A 68 2.78 5.34 -11.38
N ILE A 69 3.68 5.29 -10.39
CA ILE A 69 4.34 6.49 -9.87
C ILE A 69 5.19 7.14 -10.97
N ALA A 70 5.97 6.33 -11.69
CA ALA A 70 6.84 6.79 -12.77
C ALA A 70 6.06 7.46 -13.92
N GLU A 71 4.91 6.89 -14.29
CA GLU A 71 3.99 7.44 -15.29
C GLU A 71 3.49 8.84 -14.90
N VAL A 72 3.08 9.02 -13.64
CA VAL A 72 2.54 10.29 -13.13
C VAL A 72 3.60 11.40 -13.03
N PHE A 73 4.84 11.04 -12.71
CA PHE A 73 5.93 12.01 -12.55
C PHE A 73 6.86 12.12 -13.76
N HIS A 74 6.57 11.41 -14.86
CA HIS A 74 7.38 11.38 -16.08
C HIS A 74 8.86 11.02 -15.81
N ILE A 75 9.08 10.02 -14.96
CA ILE A 75 10.42 9.46 -14.65
C ILE A 75 10.49 8.00 -15.07
N SER A 76 11.69 7.40 -15.11
CA SER A 76 11.81 5.95 -15.29
C SER A 76 11.49 5.23 -13.97
N PRO A 77 10.85 4.04 -13.98
CA PRO A 77 10.67 3.22 -12.78
C PRO A 77 12.00 2.86 -12.09
N SER A 78 13.09 2.78 -12.85
CA SER A 78 14.45 2.57 -12.32
C SER A 78 14.97 3.76 -11.52
N GLU A 79 14.36 4.94 -11.64
CA GLU A 79 14.73 6.10 -10.82
C GLU A 79 14.17 5.98 -9.39
N ILE A 80 13.22 5.08 -9.12
CA ILE A 80 12.60 4.93 -7.81
C ILE A 80 13.41 3.94 -6.97
N LEU A 81 14.00 4.40 -5.86
CA LEU A 81 14.73 3.56 -4.93
C LEU A 81 13.78 2.75 -4.05
N PHE A 82 12.90 3.45 -3.32
CA PHE A 82 11.92 2.84 -2.43
C PHE A 82 10.79 3.83 -2.14
N CYS A 83 9.75 3.37 -1.43
CA CYS A 83 8.65 4.20 -0.98
C CYS A 83 8.51 4.18 0.55
N THR A 84 8.12 5.31 1.11
CA THR A 84 7.66 5.43 2.50
C THR A 84 6.20 5.86 2.53
N LEU A 85 5.47 5.41 3.56
CA LEU A 85 4.06 5.75 3.77
C LEU A 85 3.98 6.90 4.77
N ASN A 86 3.20 7.94 4.46
CA ASN A 86 2.89 9.06 5.36
C ASN A 86 4.13 9.81 5.90
N SER A 87 5.22 9.83 5.14
CA SER A 87 6.45 10.56 5.45
C SER A 87 7.31 10.75 4.21
N HIS A 88 7.70 12.00 3.92
CA HIS A 88 8.71 12.30 2.89
C HIS A 88 10.14 12.05 3.38
N LYS A 89 10.34 11.86 4.69
CA LYS A 89 11.66 11.58 5.25
C LYS A 89 12.04 10.12 5.04
N VAL A 90 13.35 9.86 4.99
CA VAL A 90 13.92 8.51 4.98
C VAL A 90 13.70 7.88 6.36
N ASP A 91 12.50 7.32 6.56
CA ASP A 91 12.08 6.65 7.78
C ASP A 91 11.79 5.18 7.49
N MET A 92 12.70 4.32 7.96
CA MET A 92 12.64 2.88 7.72
C MET A 92 11.52 2.17 8.49
N GLN A 93 10.90 2.83 9.49
CA GLN A 93 9.70 2.31 10.15
C GLN A 93 8.45 2.48 9.29
N LYS A 94 8.47 3.49 8.42
CA LYS A 94 7.41 3.81 7.47
C LYS A 94 7.70 3.28 6.06
N LEU A 95 8.70 2.40 5.92
CA LEU A 95 9.04 1.77 4.64
C LEU A 95 7.87 0.92 4.14
N LEU A 96 7.58 1.02 2.85
CA LEU A 96 6.58 0.16 2.20
C LEU A 96 6.99 -1.31 2.34
N GLY A 97 6.24 -2.10 3.12
CA GLY A 97 6.55 -3.50 3.41
C GLY A 97 5.66 -4.54 2.72
N GLY A 98 4.46 -4.15 2.25
CA GLY A 98 3.52 -5.06 1.56
C GLY A 98 2.04 -4.73 1.77
N GLN A 99 1.72 -3.99 2.83
CA GLN A 99 0.39 -3.45 3.08
C GLN A 99 0.38 -1.94 2.83
N ILE A 100 -0.72 -1.45 2.24
CA ILE A 100 -0.98 -0.02 2.02
C ILE A 100 -2.42 0.22 2.48
N GLY A 101 -2.60 1.10 3.46
CA GLY A 101 -3.91 1.55 3.91
C GLY A 101 -4.61 2.38 2.85
N LEU A 102 -5.95 2.35 2.83
CA LEU A 102 -6.77 3.05 1.83
C LEU A 102 -6.54 4.56 1.78
N GLU A 103 -6.09 5.15 2.89
CA GLU A 103 -5.83 6.58 3.04
C GLU A 103 -4.33 6.91 3.09
N ASP A 104 -3.45 5.91 2.90
CA ASP A 104 -2.02 6.13 2.99
C ASP A 104 -1.52 7.01 1.83
N PHE A 105 -0.64 7.93 2.19
CA PHE A 105 0.05 8.78 1.26
C PHE A 105 1.43 8.19 0.93
N ILE A 106 1.71 7.97 -0.35
CA ILE A 106 2.93 7.28 -0.80
C ILE A 106 4.00 8.31 -1.20
N PHE A 107 5.12 8.32 -0.49
CA PHE A 107 6.28 9.13 -0.86
C PHE A 107 7.31 8.27 -1.58
N ALA A 108 7.62 8.61 -2.83
CA ALA A 108 8.61 7.92 -3.63
C ALA A 108 9.99 8.59 -3.48
N HIS A 109 10.95 7.82 -2.97
CA HIS A 109 12.35 8.24 -2.89
C HIS A 109 13.04 7.88 -4.18
N VAL A 110 13.49 8.89 -4.91
CA VAL A 110 14.17 8.71 -6.20
C VAL A 110 15.68 8.80 -6.05
N ARG A 111 16.39 8.22 -7.01
CA ARG A 111 17.84 8.27 -7.14
C ARG A 111 18.33 9.72 -7.08
N GLY A 112 19.36 9.95 -6.27
CA GLY A 112 19.98 11.25 -6.06
C GLY A 112 21.48 11.16 -6.29
N GLU A 113 22.23 11.70 -5.34
CA GLU A 113 23.68 11.75 -5.41
C GLU A 113 24.30 10.35 -5.36
N THR A 114 25.23 10.11 -6.29
CA THR A 114 26.05 8.89 -6.31
C THR A 114 27.39 9.19 -5.65
N LYS A 115 27.84 8.29 -4.78
CA LYS A 115 29.10 8.40 -4.04
C LYS A 115 29.83 7.08 -4.02
N GLU A 116 31.15 7.16 -4.07
CA GLU A 116 32.04 6.00 -3.91
C GLU A 116 32.73 6.09 -2.56
N VAL A 117 32.68 5.00 -1.80
CA VAL A 117 33.25 4.92 -0.46
C VAL A 117 34.18 3.73 -0.40
N GLU A 118 35.44 3.98 -0.04
CA GLU A 118 36.39 2.92 0.28
C GLU A 118 36.16 2.45 1.73
N VAL A 119 36.02 1.14 1.90
CA VAL A 119 35.74 0.51 3.20
C VAL A 119 36.83 -0.50 3.51
N THR A 120 37.50 -0.31 4.65
CA THR A 120 38.44 -1.30 5.19
C THR A 120 37.78 -2.06 6.33
N LYS A 121 37.55 -3.35 6.12
CA LYS A 121 36.87 -4.22 7.08
C LYS A 121 37.79 -4.56 8.27
N THR A 122 37.46 -4.06 9.46
CA THR A 122 38.18 -4.33 10.71
C THR A 122 37.66 -5.59 11.43
N GLU A 123 36.36 -5.82 11.39
CA GLU A 123 35.65 -6.95 12.00
C GLU A 123 34.89 -7.77 10.96
N ASP A 124 34.45 -8.99 11.30
CA ASP A 124 33.70 -9.85 10.37
C ASP A 124 32.36 -9.23 9.94
N ALA A 125 31.77 -8.37 10.79
CA ALA A 125 30.53 -7.67 10.53
C ALA A 125 30.79 -6.17 10.32
N LEU A 126 30.28 -5.62 9.21
CA LEU A 126 30.35 -4.18 8.91
C LEU A 126 29.36 -3.33 9.71
N GLY A 127 28.43 -3.96 10.43
CA GLY A 127 27.36 -3.28 11.18
C GLY A 127 26.22 -2.75 10.31
N LEU A 128 26.00 -3.34 9.14
CA LEU A 128 24.90 -2.99 8.24
C LEU A 128 23.73 -3.97 8.35
N THR A 129 22.51 -3.44 8.22
CA THR A 129 21.32 -4.23 7.89
C THR A 129 20.81 -3.76 6.53
N ILE A 130 20.63 -4.71 5.62
CA ILE A 130 20.25 -4.45 4.23
C ILE A 130 18.84 -5.01 4.00
N THR A 131 18.06 -4.31 3.21
CA THR A 131 16.74 -4.73 2.72
C THR A 131 16.69 -4.47 1.22
N ASP A 132 15.68 -5.00 0.53
CA ASP A 132 15.41 -4.63 -0.87
C ASP A 132 13.98 -4.15 -1.06
N ASN A 133 13.75 -3.49 -2.20
CA ASN A 133 12.46 -2.91 -2.59
C ASN A 133 11.57 -3.89 -3.37
N GLY A 134 11.94 -5.16 -3.48
CA GLY A 134 11.21 -6.12 -4.31
C GLY A 134 11.38 -5.95 -5.82
N ALA A 135 12.08 -4.90 -6.28
CA ALA A 135 12.24 -4.52 -7.68
C ALA A 135 13.72 -4.45 -8.13
N GLY A 136 14.63 -5.08 -7.38
CA GLY A 136 16.04 -5.23 -7.75
C GLY A 136 16.99 -4.21 -7.13
N TYR A 137 16.53 -3.38 -6.20
CA TYR A 137 17.41 -2.47 -5.45
C TYR A 137 17.51 -2.87 -3.98
N ALA A 138 18.74 -3.20 -3.57
CA ALA A 138 19.11 -3.39 -2.18
C ALA A 138 19.63 -2.08 -1.58
N PHE A 139 19.18 -1.73 -0.38
CA PHE A 139 19.55 -0.48 0.29
C PHE A 139 19.72 -0.68 1.79
N ILE A 140 20.42 0.26 2.40
CA ILE A 140 20.78 0.22 3.82
C ILE A 140 19.56 0.59 4.66
N LYS A 141 19.07 -0.36 5.46
CA LYS A 141 17.95 -0.17 6.40
C LYS A 141 18.39 0.30 7.78
N ARG A 142 19.57 -0.14 8.23
CA ARG A 142 20.12 0.23 9.55
C ARG A 142 21.64 0.22 9.51
N ILE A 143 22.23 1.14 10.25
CA ILE A 143 23.66 1.18 10.56
C ILE A 143 23.78 1.04 12.08
N LYS A 144 24.61 0.10 12.54
CA LYS A 144 24.89 -0.11 13.96
C LYS A 144 25.85 0.98 14.44
N GLU A 145 25.52 1.66 15.53
CA GLU A 145 26.39 2.66 16.15
C GLU A 145 27.74 2.04 16.56
N GLY A 146 28.83 2.77 16.32
CA GLY A 146 30.19 2.33 16.62
C GLY A 146 30.77 1.31 15.63
N SER A 147 30.01 0.84 14.65
CA SER A 147 30.50 -0.08 13.61
C SER A 147 31.48 0.57 12.63
N THR A 148 32.19 -0.24 11.86
CA THR A 148 33.09 0.23 10.79
C THR A 148 32.40 1.22 9.85
N ILE A 149 31.15 0.96 9.48
CA ILE A 149 30.41 1.84 8.56
C ILE A 149 29.92 3.12 9.25
N ASP A 150 29.51 3.05 10.52
CA ASP A 150 29.12 4.24 11.27
C ASP A 150 30.29 5.23 11.43
N GLN A 151 31.52 4.74 11.50
CA GLN A 151 32.72 5.59 11.61
C GLN A 151 33.02 6.39 10.33
N LEU A 152 32.61 5.89 9.15
CA LEU A 152 32.88 6.56 7.87
C LEU A 152 32.05 7.83 7.66
N LYS A 153 30.89 7.94 8.33
CA LYS A 153 29.90 9.05 8.27
C LYS A 153 29.36 9.44 6.88
N THR A 154 29.96 8.93 5.81
CA THR A 154 29.59 9.17 4.42
C THR A 154 28.45 8.24 3.99
N VAL A 155 28.36 7.06 4.60
CA VAL A 155 27.31 6.07 4.36
C VAL A 155 26.09 6.41 5.23
N CYS A 156 24.91 6.44 4.63
CA CYS A 156 23.65 6.83 5.25
C CYS A 156 22.61 5.73 5.15
N VAL A 157 21.65 5.72 6.08
CA VAL A 157 20.43 4.92 5.96
C VAL A 157 19.64 5.39 4.75
N GLY A 158 19.15 4.45 3.94
CA GLY A 158 18.46 4.70 2.67
C GLY A 158 19.37 4.66 1.45
N ASP A 159 20.69 4.61 1.60
CA ASP A 159 21.59 4.48 0.45
C ASP A 159 21.37 3.13 -0.24
N HIS A 160 21.10 3.17 -1.55
CA HIS A 160 21.11 2.00 -2.41
C HIS A 160 22.55 1.60 -2.72
N ILE A 161 22.87 0.32 -2.56
CA ILE A 161 24.17 -0.23 -2.95
C ILE A 161 24.04 -0.61 -4.42
N GLU A 162 24.74 0.10 -5.29
CA GLU A 162 24.69 -0.14 -6.73
C GLU A 162 25.77 -1.12 -7.19
N ALA A 163 26.96 -1.01 -6.61
CA ALA A 163 28.09 -1.89 -6.90
C ALA A 163 28.99 -2.11 -5.67
N ILE A 164 29.63 -3.27 -5.64
CA ILE A 164 30.70 -3.62 -4.70
C ILE A 164 31.95 -3.87 -5.54
N ASN A 165 33.00 -3.08 -5.31
CA ASN A 165 34.12 -2.89 -6.23
C ASN A 165 33.57 -2.49 -7.62
N ASP A 166 33.87 -3.27 -8.65
CA ASP A 166 33.38 -3.04 -10.01
C ASP A 166 32.18 -3.92 -10.38
N GLN A 167 31.70 -4.74 -9.45
CA GLN A 167 30.58 -5.64 -9.69
C GLN A 167 29.26 -4.95 -9.37
N SER A 168 28.45 -4.70 -10.40
CA SER A 168 27.07 -4.24 -10.20
C SER A 168 26.26 -5.32 -9.49
N ILE A 169 25.46 -4.88 -8.53
CA ILE A 169 24.55 -5.74 -7.76
C ILE A 169 23.07 -5.39 -8.00
N VAL A 170 22.79 -4.61 -9.04
CA VAL A 170 21.40 -4.31 -9.44
C VAL A 170 20.73 -5.61 -9.87
N GLY A 171 19.57 -5.90 -9.28
CA GLY A 171 18.84 -7.15 -9.45
C GLY A 171 19.10 -8.19 -8.37
N CYS A 172 20.17 -8.04 -7.58
CA CYS A 172 20.44 -8.93 -6.46
C CYS A 172 19.46 -8.69 -5.30
N ARG A 173 19.11 -9.76 -4.59
CA ARG A 173 18.33 -9.69 -3.35
C ARG A 173 19.21 -9.28 -2.18
N HIS A 174 18.60 -8.70 -1.15
CA HIS A 174 19.33 -8.20 0.02
C HIS A 174 20.22 -9.26 0.71
N TYR A 175 19.81 -10.54 0.70
CA TYR A 175 20.62 -11.63 1.28
C TYR A 175 21.89 -11.93 0.47
N GLU A 176 21.85 -11.78 -0.85
CA GLU A 176 23.01 -11.98 -1.73
C GLU A 176 24.02 -10.85 -1.51
N VAL A 177 23.53 -9.61 -1.47
CA VAL A 177 24.35 -8.43 -1.17
C VAL A 177 24.99 -8.54 0.21
N ALA A 178 24.22 -8.95 1.22
CA ALA A 178 24.75 -9.17 2.57
C ALA A 178 25.85 -10.25 2.60
N LYS A 179 25.69 -11.33 1.81
CA LYS A 179 26.70 -12.37 1.66
C LYS A 179 27.97 -11.82 0.99
N MET A 180 27.85 -11.10 -0.11
CA MET A 180 29.00 -10.50 -0.82
C MET A 180 29.81 -9.57 0.08
N LEU A 181 29.15 -8.75 0.90
CA LEU A 181 29.80 -7.88 1.88
C LEU A 181 30.47 -8.65 3.02
N LYS A 182 29.86 -9.76 3.45
CA LYS A 182 30.44 -10.64 4.47
C LYS A 182 31.69 -11.36 3.94
N GLU A 183 31.73 -11.69 2.66
CA GLU A 183 32.85 -12.38 2.00
C GLU A 183 34.03 -11.46 1.68
N GLN A 184 33.87 -10.13 1.79
CA GLN A 184 35.00 -9.21 1.59
C GLN A 184 36.13 -9.49 2.61
N PRO A 185 37.40 -9.55 2.15
CA PRO A 185 38.54 -9.86 2.99
C PRO A 185 38.80 -8.77 4.05
N ARG A 186 39.27 -9.21 5.23
CA ARG A 186 39.60 -8.30 6.34
C ARG A 186 40.93 -7.60 6.08
N GLY A 187 41.01 -6.34 6.46
CA GLY A 187 42.22 -5.52 6.30
C GLY A 187 42.54 -5.10 4.86
N ILE A 188 41.78 -5.57 3.86
CA ILE A 188 41.89 -5.14 2.47
C ILE A 188 40.75 -4.15 2.19
N PRO A 189 41.05 -2.95 1.65
CA PRO A 189 40.01 -2.01 1.25
C PRO A 189 39.20 -2.57 0.07
N PHE A 190 37.90 -2.34 0.09
CA PHE A 190 37.00 -2.57 -1.04
C PHE A 190 36.11 -1.34 -1.25
N THR A 191 35.64 -1.13 -2.47
CA THR A 191 34.86 0.05 -2.84
C THR A 191 33.37 -0.25 -2.80
N LEU A 192 32.57 0.70 -2.33
CA LEU A 192 31.11 0.68 -2.46
C LEU A 192 30.65 1.86 -3.30
N ARG A 193 29.92 1.58 -4.38
CA ARG A 193 29.20 2.61 -5.13
C ARG A 193 27.78 2.69 -4.60
N LEU A 194 27.46 3.81 -3.98
CA LEU A 194 26.21 4.06 -3.27
C LEU A 194 25.42 5.16 -3.96
N VAL A 195 24.10 5.01 -4.01
CA VAL A 195 23.18 6.01 -4.56
C VAL A 195 22.22 6.41 -3.45
N GLY A 196 22.34 7.64 -2.98
CA GLY A 196 21.47 8.18 -1.94
C GLY A 196 20.11 8.61 -2.51
N PRO A 197 19.05 8.65 -1.69
CA PRO A 197 17.79 9.26 -2.09
C PRO A 197 17.98 10.77 -2.29
N LYS A 198 17.35 11.31 -3.32
CA LYS A 198 17.36 12.76 -3.59
C LYS A 198 16.77 13.51 -2.40
N LYS A 199 17.49 14.52 -1.92
CA LYS A 199 17.08 15.34 -0.77
C LYS A 199 16.27 16.56 -1.24
N ALA A 200 15.34 17.01 -0.41
CA ALA A 200 14.66 18.29 -0.62
C ALA A 200 15.64 19.46 -0.41
N PHE A 201 15.42 20.57 -1.11
CA PHE A 201 16.31 21.75 -1.08
C PHE A 201 16.58 22.33 0.34
N GLY A 202 15.71 22.05 1.33
CA GLY A 202 15.87 22.49 2.72
C GLY A 202 16.77 21.61 3.60
N ASP A 203 17.03 20.35 3.21
CA ASP A 203 17.80 19.40 4.02
C ASP A 203 19.31 19.41 3.70
N ALA A 204 19.72 20.17 2.68
CA ALA A 204 21.12 20.28 2.26
C ALA A 204 22.01 21.10 3.22
N VAL A 205 21.45 21.72 4.26
CA VAL A 205 22.18 22.62 5.19
C VAL A 205 22.85 21.85 6.36
N GLY A 206 22.69 20.52 6.45
CA GLY A 206 23.18 19.74 7.61
C GLY A 206 24.55 19.07 7.48
N ALA A 207 25.18 19.04 6.30
CA ALA A 207 26.33 18.16 6.03
C ALA A 207 27.57 18.86 5.44
N ALA A 208 27.72 20.16 5.63
CA ALA A 208 28.96 20.88 5.34
C ALA A 208 29.66 21.28 6.64
N ASP A 209 30.88 20.75 6.78
CA ASP A 209 31.83 20.90 7.86
C ASP A 209 31.88 22.30 8.50
N ARG A 210 31.80 22.29 9.83
CA ARG A 210 31.89 23.43 10.73
C ARG A 210 33.37 23.83 10.90
N ARG A 211 34.10 24.11 9.83
CA ARG A 211 35.48 24.63 9.89
C ARG A 211 35.81 25.53 8.69
N ARG A 212 35.62 26.85 8.86
CA ARG A 212 36.70 27.86 8.87
C ARG A 212 36.14 29.29 8.67
N ARG A 213 36.45 30.11 9.68
CA ARG A 213 36.77 31.54 9.66
C ARG A 213 35.88 32.50 8.84
N ARG A 214 35.24 33.40 9.59
CA ARG A 214 34.81 34.75 9.16
C ARG A 214 35.84 35.40 8.23
N PRO A 215 35.37 36.20 7.26
CA PRO A 215 35.77 37.60 7.28
C PRO A 215 34.57 38.55 7.28
N ARG A 216 34.88 39.74 7.76
CA ARG A 216 34.00 40.88 7.97
C ARG A 216 33.74 41.60 6.64
N GLY A 217 32.57 42.24 6.56
CA GLY A 217 32.45 43.53 5.90
C GLY A 217 31.57 43.59 4.65
N LEU A 218 30.71 44.62 4.65
CA LEU A 218 30.01 45.24 3.52
C LEU A 218 28.74 44.48 3.08
N SER A 219 27.54 45.05 3.01
CA SER A 219 27.02 46.41 3.21
C SER A 219 25.49 46.32 3.28
N CYS A 220 24.88 47.06 4.21
CA CYS A 220 23.70 47.92 4.06
C CYS A 220 22.99 47.93 2.67
N SER A 221 21.66 48.00 2.54
CA SER A 221 20.63 48.48 3.49
C SER A 221 19.24 48.49 2.82
N LEU A 222 18.21 48.86 3.62
CA LEU A 222 16.85 49.37 3.30
C LEU A 222 15.68 48.36 3.38
N TRP A 223 14.56 48.57 4.11
CA TRP A 223 14.08 49.59 5.04
C TRP A 223 13.13 48.94 6.08
N THR A 224 12.97 49.66 7.17
CA THR A 224 12.22 49.45 8.42
C THR A 224 10.68 49.47 8.33
N ALA A 225 10.09 48.92 9.40
CA ALA A 225 8.67 48.76 9.80
C ALA A 225 7.85 50.07 9.93
N PRO A 226 6.56 50.01 10.34
CA PRO A 226 6.30 50.02 11.79
C PRO A 226 5.08 49.21 12.29
N SER A 227 5.10 49.01 13.61
CA SER A 227 4.11 48.35 14.47
C SER A 227 3.22 49.39 15.17
N SER A 228 1.95 49.05 15.43
CA SER A 228 1.17 49.62 16.53
C SER A 228 0.07 48.65 17.00
N ALA A 229 0.07 48.33 18.30
CA ALA A 229 -0.85 47.45 19.04
C ALA A 229 -2.22 48.15 19.31
N PRO A 230 -3.26 47.51 19.92
CA PRO A 230 -3.22 47.03 21.32
C PRO A 230 -3.98 45.71 21.63
N LYS A 231 -3.71 45.18 22.83
CA LYS A 231 -4.36 44.02 23.47
C LYS A 231 -5.71 44.39 24.10
N SER A 232 -6.68 43.48 24.09
CA SER A 232 -7.75 43.43 25.11
C SER A 232 -8.16 41.99 25.44
N GLU A 233 -8.12 41.64 26.72
CA GLU A 233 -8.72 40.43 27.29
C GLU A 233 -10.25 40.53 27.33
N ARG A 234 -10.94 39.40 27.09
CA ARG A 234 -12.25 39.13 27.72
C ARG A 234 -12.58 37.63 27.72
N HIS A 235 -13.23 37.24 28.81
CA HIS A 235 -13.59 35.88 29.20
C HIS A 235 -14.76 35.26 28.41
N SER A 236 -14.70 33.92 28.31
CA SER A 236 -15.79 32.92 28.42
C SER A 236 -16.79 32.65 27.27
N SER A 237 -16.98 31.34 27.05
CA SER A 237 -18.23 30.63 26.66
C SER A 237 -18.42 30.21 25.18
N HIS A 238 -18.43 28.88 24.99
CA HIS A 238 -19.09 28.04 23.98
C HIS A 238 -19.45 28.60 22.59
N SER A 239 -18.78 28.10 21.55
CA SER A 239 -19.37 27.38 20.41
C SER A 239 -18.27 27.02 19.41
N ALA A 240 -18.14 25.74 19.06
CA ALA A 240 -17.25 25.30 18.00
C ALA A 240 -17.83 25.74 16.65
N GLN A 241 -17.40 26.90 16.15
CA GLN A 241 -17.66 27.31 14.78
C GLN A 241 -16.58 26.74 13.86
N VAL A 242 -17.05 25.94 12.90
CA VAL A 242 -16.32 25.43 11.75
C VAL A 242 -15.66 26.60 11.02
N THR A 243 -14.34 26.57 10.89
CA THR A 243 -13.53 27.60 10.21
C THR A 243 -13.36 27.28 8.72
N PRO A 244 -13.05 28.31 7.90
CA PRO A 244 -13.62 28.49 6.57
C PRO A 244 -12.69 27.99 5.45
N TRP A 245 -13.08 26.92 4.76
CA TRP A 245 -12.42 26.45 3.53
C TRP A 245 -13.37 26.39 2.33
N LEU A 246 -14.58 26.94 2.44
CA LEU A 246 -15.62 26.87 1.40
C LEU A 246 -15.97 28.22 0.77
N SER A 247 -15.21 29.30 1.03
CA SER A 247 -15.44 30.59 0.35
C SER A 247 -14.49 30.86 -0.82
N GLY A 248 -13.48 30.02 -1.06
CA GLY A 248 -12.56 30.19 -2.19
C GLY A 248 -12.96 29.46 -3.48
N GLY A 249 -13.92 28.54 -3.43
CA GLY A 249 -14.30 27.73 -4.60
C GLY A 249 -15.51 28.25 -5.37
N SER A 250 -16.44 28.96 -4.71
CA SER A 250 -17.77 29.19 -5.27
C SER A 250 -17.80 30.15 -6.47
N GLU A 251 -16.82 31.04 -6.63
CA GLU A 251 -16.74 31.95 -7.79
C GLU A 251 -16.13 31.29 -9.03
N GLU A 252 -15.16 30.37 -8.87
CA GLU A 252 -14.54 29.65 -9.98
C GLU A 252 -15.52 28.66 -10.64
N TYR A 253 -16.29 27.92 -9.84
CA TYR A 253 -17.23 26.90 -10.34
C TYR A 253 -18.47 27.48 -11.02
N ARG A 254 -18.79 28.76 -10.80
CA ARG A 254 -19.88 29.46 -11.50
C ARG A 254 -19.47 29.99 -12.88
N ALA A 255 -18.17 30.07 -13.16
CA ALA A 255 -17.63 30.42 -14.47
C ALA A 255 -17.61 29.22 -15.45
N GLU A 256 -17.57 27.98 -14.94
CA GLU A 256 -17.43 26.76 -15.75
C GLU A 256 -18.74 26.00 -16.03
N GLY A 257 -19.91 26.52 -15.61
CA GLY A 257 -21.21 25.94 -15.97
C GLY A 257 -21.49 24.54 -15.38
N ILE A 258 -20.82 24.16 -14.30
CA ILE A 258 -20.93 22.83 -13.70
C ILE A 258 -22.19 22.76 -12.81
N THR A 259 -23.15 21.91 -13.20
CA THR A 259 -24.38 21.67 -12.44
C THR A 259 -24.11 20.80 -11.21
N TRP A 260 -24.09 21.39 -10.02
CA TRP A 260 -23.92 20.66 -8.76
C TRP A 260 -25.14 19.81 -8.42
N HIS A 261 -24.89 18.53 -8.12
CA HIS A 261 -25.90 17.64 -7.55
C HIS A 261 -25.49 17.41 -6.10
N HIS A 262 -26.38 17.72 -5.16
CA HIS A 262 -26.16 17.49 -3.74
C HIS A 262 -26.13 15.98 -3.47
N ILE A 263 -24.93 15.42 -3.33
CA ILE A 263 -24.76 14.04 -2.89
C ILE A 263 -24.90 14.06 -1.37
N GLU A 264 -25.98 13.48 -0.87
CA GLU A 264 -26.16 13.31 0.58
C GLU A 264 -25.05 12.41 1.13
N TYR A 265 -24.31 12.94 2.11
CA TYR A 265 -23.34 12.18 2.87
C TYR A 265 -24.07 11.17 3.74
N ILE A 266 -23.90 9.88 3.46
CA ILE A 266 -24.41 8.79 4.28
C ILE A 266 -23.34 8.43 5.31
N ASP A 267 -23.67 8.54 6.59
CA ASP A 267 -22.74 8.24 7.68
C ASP A 267 -22.44 6.74 7.77
N ASN A 268 -21.20 6.36 7.44
CA ASN A 268 -20.72 4.97 7.45
C ASN A 268 -20.08 4.57 8.79
N SER A 269 -20.09 5.46 9.79
CA SER A 269 -19.46 5.26 11.09
C SER A 269 -19.91 3.96 11.78
N GLY A 270 -21.20 3.60 11.67
CA GLY A 270 -21.75 2.36 12.25
C GLY A 270 -21.15 1.08 11.68
N CYS A 271 -20.98 1.02 10.36
CA CYS A 271 -20.37 -0.12 9.67
C CYS A 271 -18.86 -0.21 9.95
N LEU A 272 -18.15 0.93 9.93
CA LEU A 272 -16.72 0.99 10.27
C LEU A 272 -16.46 0.54 11.71
N ASN A 273 -17.36 0.91 12.63
CA ASN A 273 -17.28 0.48 14.02
C ASN A 273 -17.47 -1.03 14.17
N LEU A 274 -18.39 -1.65 13.42
CA LEU A 274 -18.57 -3.11 13.41
C LEU A 274 -17.29 -3.83 12.95
N ILE A 275 -16.57 -3.29 11.97
CA ILE A 275 -15.40 -3.95 11.38
C ILE A 275 -14.13 -3.77 12.21
N SER A 276 -13.88 -2.55 12.72
CA SER A 276 -12.56 -2.16 13.23
C SER A 276 -12.53 -1.65 14.68
N LYS A 277 -13.67 -1.40 15.33
CA LYS A 277 -13.69 -0.84 16.70
C LYS A 277 -13.38 -1.89 17.77
N LYS A 278 -12.25 -1.73 18.45
CA LYS A 278 -11.92 -2.56 19.61
C LYS A 278 -12.90 -2.31 20.78
N PRO A 279 -13.20 -3.32 21.64
CA PRO A 279 -12.67 -4.69 21.62
C PRO A 279 -13.62 -5.71 20.95
N THR A 280 -14.80 -5.30 20.49
CA THR A 280 -15.85 -6.24 20.06
C THR A 280 -16.03 -6.33 18.55
N ALA A 281 -15.26 -5.60 17.75
CA ALA A 281 -15.37 -5.65 16.30
C ALA A 281 -14.85 -6.96 15.68
N LEU A 282 -15.28 -7.22 14.44
CA LEU A 282 -14.99 -8.45 13.71
C LEU A 282 -13.50 -8.78 13.63
N PHE A 283 -12.63 -7.82 13.33
CA PHE A 283 -11.18 -8.07 13.28
C PHE A 283 -10.58 -8.41 14.63
N HIS A 284 -11.08 -7.81 15.71
CA HIS A 284 -10.58 -8.11 17.05
C HIS A 284 -11.01 -9.52 17.49
N LEU A 285 -12.27 -9.88 17.24
CA LEU A 285 -12.79 -11.21 17.54
C LEU A 285 -12.09 -12.30 16.70
N LEU A 286 -11.72 -11.99 15.45
CA LEU A 286 -10.91 -12.86 14.61
C LEU A 286 -9.51 -13.07 15.19
N ASP A 287 -8.82 -11.98 15.56
CA ASP A 287 -7.48 -12.05 16.16
C ASP A 287 -7.49 -12.88 17.46
N GLU A 288 -8.53 -12.75 18.29
CA GLU A 288 -8.68 -13.56 19.50
C GLU A 288 -8.86 -15.06 19.19
N GLU A 289 -9.72 -15.41 18.24
CA GLU A 289 -9.95 -16.81 17.86
C GLU A 289 -8.70 -17.42 17.20
N CYS A 290 -7.97 -16.68 16.37
CA CYS A 290 -6.73 -17.16 15.76
C CYS A 290 -5.64 -17.50 16.79
N ASN A 291 -5.71 -16.91 18.00
CA ASN A 291 -4.77 -17.15 19.09
C ASN A 291 -5.24 -18.22 20.09
N PHE A 292 -6.45 -18.79 19.93
CA PHE A 292 -7.00 -19.77 20.86
C PHE A 292 -6.71 -21.22 20.39
N PRO A 293 -6.02 -22.04 21.20
CA PRO A 293 -5.78 -23.44 20.84
C PRO A 293 -7.12 -24.18 20.85
N GLN A 294 -7.50 -24.78 19.71
CA GLN A 294 -8.82 -25.40 19.39
C GLN A 294 -9.87 -24.48 18.73
N ALA A 295 -9.55 -23.25 18.33
CA ALA A 295 -10.48 -22.44 17.54
C ALA A 295 -10.76 -23.07 16.17
N SER A 296 -12.01 -22.95 15.71
CA SER A 296 -12.45 -23.37 14.39
C SER A 296 -13.29 -22.28 13.72
N ASN A 297 -13.48 -22.40 12.42
CA ASN A 297 -14.35 -21.50 11.65
C ASN A 297 -15.78 -21.44 12.22
N GLN A 298 -16.25 -22.54 12.80
CA GLN A 298 -17.56 -22.59 13.45
C GLN A 298 -17.58 -21.83 14.77
N THR A 299 -16.54 -21.94 15.60
CA THR A 299 -16.46 -21.19 16.88
C THR A 299 -16.36 -19.69 16.65
N LEU A 300 -15.64 -19.28 15.60
CA LEU A 300 -15.58 -17.89 15.16
C LEU A 300 -16.96 -17.36 14.72
N LEU A 301 -17.68 -18.11 13.89
CA LEU A 301 -19.01 -17.70 13.43
C LEU A 301 -20.00 -17.59 14.59
N ASP A 302 -19.95 -18.54 15.53
CA ASP A 302 -20.79 -18.52 16.72
C ASP A 302 -20.44 -17.32 17.63
N LYS A 303 -19.16 -16.93 17.70
CA LYS A 303 -18.72 -15.74 18.42
C LYS A 303 -19.21 -14.44 17.76
N PHE A 304 -19.14 -14.35 16.43
CA PHE A 304 -19.72 -13.23 15.68
C PHE A 304 -21.23 -13.13 15.89
N LYS A 305 -21.94 -14.25 15.85
CA LYS A 305 -23.39 -14.31 16.14
C LYS A 305 -23.68 -13.79 17.54
N ARG A 306 -23.03 -14.34 18.57
CA ARG A 306 -23.25 -13.95 19.98
C ARG A 306 -22.96 -12.48 20.26
N GLN A 307 -21.92 -11.91 19.64
CA GLN A 307 -21.52 -10.52 19.90
C GLN A 307 -22.33 -9.49 19.09
N HIS A 308 -22.95 -9.89 17.98
CA HIS A 308 -23.61 -8.97 17.06
C HIS A 308 -25.04 -9.35 16.64
N GLU A 309 -25.73 -10.22 17.38
CA GLU A 309 -27.09 -10.69 17.09
C GLU A 309 -28.14 -9.58 16.95
N GLY A 310 -27.87 -8.37 17.46
CA GLY A 310 -28.75 -7.20 17.37
C GLY A 310 -28.21 -6.02 16.55
N ASN A 311 -27.09 -6.18 15.85
CA ASN A 311 -26.47 -5.08 15.11
C ASN A 311 -27.05 -4.97 13.69
N SER A 312 -27.63 -3.82 13.33
CA SER A 312 -28.26 -3.56 12.03
C SER A 312 -27.33 -3.65 10.81
N TYR A 313 -26.02 -3.67 11.04
CA TYR A 313 -24.99 -3.75 10.00
C TYR A 313 -24.52 -5.18 9.71
N ILE A 314 -24.96 -6.19 10.47
CA ILE A 314 -24.62 -7.60 10.22
C ILE A 314 -25.85 -8.50 10.33
N GLU A 315 -25.98 -9.40 9.36
CA GLU A 315 -27.05 -10.37 9.28
C GLU A 315 -26.43 -11.77 9.17
N PHE A 316 -27.05 -12.76 9.80
CA PHE A 316 -26.59 -14.15 9.71
C PHE A 316 -27.65 -14.99 8.97
N PRO A 317 -27.26 -15.80 7.97
CA PRO A 317 -28.18 -16.71 7.31
C PRO A 317 -28.84 -17.69 8.30
N ALA A 318 -30.13 -17.96 8.11
CA ALA A 318 -30.92 -18.83 9.00
C ALA A 318 -30.60 -20.33 8.84
N VAL A 319 -30.06 -20.73 7.68
CA VAL A 319 -29.63 -22.10 7.39
C VAL A 319 -28.19 -22.26 7.84
N MET A 320 -27.79 -23.49 8.22
CA MET A 320 -26.48 -23.96 8.69
C MET A 320 -25.35 -23.70 7.67
N GLU A 321 -25.17 -22.44 7.31
CA GLU A 321 -24.23 -21.94 6.33
C GLU A 321 -23.14 -21.20 7.08
N SER A 322 -21.89 -21.56 6.80
CA SER A 322 -20.70 -20.90 7.37
C SER A 322 -20.50 -19.55 6.70
N ALA A 323 -21.42 -18.60 6.94
CA ALA A 323 -21.39 -17.28 6.33
C ALA A 323 -22.05 -16.22 7.21
N PHE A 324 -21.68 -14.96 6.98
CA PHE A 324 -22.33 -13.78 7.54
C PHE A 324 -22.45 -12.70 6.47
N ILE A 325 -23.37 -11.76 6.64
CA ILE A 325 -23.67 -10.71 5.67
C ILE A 325 -23.43 -9.37 6.35
N ILE A 326 -22.59 -8.52 5.77
CA ILE A 326 -22.42 -7.14 6.23
C ILE A 326 -23.23 -6.22 5.31
N ARG A 327 -24.02 -5.32 5.91
CA ARG A 327 -24.72 -4.26 5.21
C ARG A 327 -23.80 -3.04 5.09
N HIS A 328 -23.17 -2.89 3.93
CA HIS A 328 -22.36 -1.72 3.59
C HIS A 328 -23.24 -0.63 2.97
N TYR A 329 -22.70 0.59 2.87
CA TYR A 329 -23.37 1.71 2.19
C TYR A 329 -23.72 1.37 0.74
N ALA A 330 -22.85 0.60 0.07
CA ALA A 330 -23.01 0.18 -1.32
C ALA A 330 -23.92 -1.06 -1.49
N GLY A 331 -24.40 -1.66 -0.39
CA GLY A 331 -25.26 -2.84 -0.41
C GLY A 331 -24.83 -3.95 0.55
N LYS A 332 -25.58 -5.05 0.54
CA LYS A 332 -25.31 -6.24 1.37
C LYS A 332 -24.24 -7.11 0.71
N VAL A 333 -23.20 -7.45 1.46
CA VAL A 333 -22.12 -8.35 1.01
C VAL A 333 -22.10 -9.59 1.89
N LYS A 334 -22.18 -10.77 1.26
CA LYS A 334 -22.11 -12.06 1.93
C LYS A 334 -20.67 -12.56 1.98
N TYR A 335 -20.19 -12.91 3.17
CA TYR A 335 -18.86 -13.43 3.46
C TYR A 335 -18.98 -14.90 3.84
N GLY A 336 -18.31 -15.77 3.08
CA GLY A 336 -18.18 -17.18 3.42
C GLY A 336 -16.98 -17.42 4.33
N VAL A 337 -17.18 -18.12 5.43
CA VAL A 337 -16.14 -18.61 6.34
C VAL A 337 -15.79 -20.04 5.90
N LYS A 338 -14.56 -20.25 5.45
CA LYS A 338 -14.09 -21.53 4.90
C LYS A 338 -12.91 -22.08 5.67
#